data_AF-A0A1I1DYS7-F1
#
_entry.id   AF-A0A1I1DYS7-F1
#
_cell.length_a   1.000
_cell.length_b   1.000
_cell.length_c   1.000
_cell.angle_alpha   90.00
_cell.angle_beta   90.00
_cell.angle_gamma   90.00
#
_symmetry.space_group_name_H-M   'P 1'
#
loop_
_entity.id
_entity.type
_entity.pdbx_description
1 polymer ?
#
loop_
_entity_poly.entity_id
_entity_poly.type
_entity_poly.pdbx_seq_one_letter_code
_entity_poly.pdbx_strand_id
1 'polypeptide(L)'
;MPAAFRMVGSMTDVSQPPRNLQPPPGLVEAFRAYEAALMADDRATLDRLFAPGETTLRGDAAGLLVGHDAIGAAASGGEQSTAQQRRLVQTHVQTIDDDHALVVAVTEPATGGRGQQTQLWARVAHEWRITAAHISVPAPALDRSVWRIVGDPLVPSTDPDGTLSGETVAVKDLYAVAGQRIGAGTPEWLQHAAPEAEHADAVRLLLDAGAEIRGIARTVELAYGLTGANAHYGTPPNPRAPHRLPGGSSSGSASAVSLGHASIGLGTDTAGSIRVPAAYQGLFGIRTTTGAVPTGGVLPLAPGYDAVGWLTRSAFLLRAVGDVLLPDQATGGDETLVVVPELLGLAAPDVAEAIRAWIPEGAREEHWPLHRLDDWVTALATDQGARAWQVHGEWLAPRMDTLGADVRQRFENASRITPEQAEAARTTAADAGRMVRDLVGDRIVVLPSAPTVAPHPGEHVRGTTRRLTSLATLGGLPAVSLPLRTARGLPTAVCLVAAPGRDRDLLDLATRLSEVNA
;
A
#
# COMPACT_ATOMS: atom_id res chain seq x y z
N MET A 1 4.11 -41.35 -38.50
CA MET A 1 4.64 -42.03 -37.29
C MET A 1 5.80 -41.19 -36.76
N PRO A 2 5.69 -40.67 -35.52
CA PRO A 2 6.66 -39.75 -34.95
C PRO A 2 7.88 -40.50 -34.40
N ALA A 3 9.06 -39.91 -34.61
CA ALA A 3 10.34 -40.43 -34.15
C ALA A 3 10.53 -40.17 -32.65
N ALA A 4 10.96 -41.20 -31.93
CA ALA A 4 11.14 -41.23 -30.50
C ALA A 4 12.21 -40.22 -30.02
N PHE A 5 11.83 -39.39 -29.05
CA PHE A 5 12.72 -38.57 -28.24
C PHE A 5 13.55 -39.50 -27.34
N ARG A 6 14.87 -39.56 -27.58
CA ARG A 6 15.83 -40.18 -26.65
C ARG A 6 16.16 -39.19 -25.54
N MET A 7 15.79 -39.51 -24.30
CA MET A 7 16.40 -38.88 -23.12
C MET A 7 17.85 -39.36 -22.98
N VAL A 8 18.81 -38.45 -23.07
CA VAL A 8 20.17 -38.64 -22.59
C VAL A 8 20.55 -37.38 -21.81
N GLY A 9 20.76 -37.55 -20.50
CA GLY A 9 21.18 -36.50 -19.58
C GLY A 9 21.41 -37.11 -18.21
N SER A 10 22.61 -37.65 -18.02
CA SER A 10 23.09 -38.34 -16.82
C SER A 10 23.18 -37.40 -15.61
N MET A 11 22.72 -37.89 -14.45
CA MET A 11 23.14 -37.37 -13.14
C MET A 11 24.64 -37.60 -12.95
N THR A 12 25.41 -36.51 -12.88
CA THR A 12 26.82 -36.44 -12.44
C THR A 12 27.01 -35.01 -11.92
N ASP A 13 27.62 -34.70 -10.79
CA ASP A 13 28.35 -35.47 -9.78
C ASP A 13 28.21 -34.69 -8.45
N VAL A 14 28.02 -35.45 -7.38
CA VAL A 14 27.85 -34.97 -6.01
C VAL A 14 29.27 -34.84 -5.46
N SER A 15 29.68 -33.63 -5.06
CA SER A 15 30.81 -33.53 -4.14
C SER A 15 30.45 -34.37 -2.91
N GLN A 16 31.17 -35.49 -2.72
CA GLN A 16 30.78 -36.52 -1.76
C GLN A 16 30.62 -35.89 -0.37
N PRO A 17 29.47 -36.11 0.31
CA PRO A 17 29.29 -35.62 1.67
C PRO A 17 30.33 -36.30 2.59
N PRO A 18 30.85 -35.60 3.62
CA PRO A 18 31.69 -36.23 4.62
C PRO A 18 30.96 -37.44 5.23
N ARG A 19 31.70 -38.54 5.39
CA ARG A 19 31.18 -39.84 5.87
C ARG A 19 30.69 -39.74 7.31
N ASN A 20 29.41 -39.43 7.49
CA ASN A 20 28.47 -39.92 8.50
C ASN A 20 27.23 -39.03 8.49
N LEU A 21 26.05 -39.65 8.62
CA LEU A 21 24.66 -39.11 8.55
C LEU A 21 23.93 -39.51 7.27
N GLN A 22 23.52 -40.78 7.19
CA GLN A 22 22.36 -41.11 6.35
C GLN A 22 21.14 -40.35 6.89
N PRO A 23 20.27 -39.78 6.03
CA PRO A 23 19.03 -39.17 6.47
C PRO A 23 18.20 -40.17 7.30
N PRO A 24 17.48 -39.71 8.34
CA PRO A 24 16.55 -40.56 9.07
C PRO A 24 15.55 -41.26 8.13
N PRO A 25 15.17 -42.53 8.40
CA PRO A 25 14.23 -43.25 7.56
C PRO A 25 12.91 -42.48 7.33
N GLY A 26 12.42 -42.43 6.09
CA GLY A 26 11.15 -41.79 5.73
C GLY A 26 11.23 -40.28 5.49
N LEU A 27 12.32 -39.61 5.90
CA LEU A 27 12.43 -38.15 5.78
C LEU A 27 12.53 -37.71 4.31
N VAL A 28 13.34 -38.40 3.52
CA VAL A 28 13.55 -38.06 2.10
C VAL A 28 12.27 -38.27 1.30
N GLU A 29 11.50 -39.31 1.62
CA GLU A 29 10.19 -39.57 1.03
C GLU A 29 9.18 -38.47 1.39
N ALA A 30 9.12 -38.06 2.65
CA ALA A 30 8.25 -36.96 3.09
C ALA A 30 8.62 -35.63 2.42
N PHE A 31 9.93 -35.34 2.30
CA PHE A 31 10.41 -34.16 1.59
C PHE A 31 10.06 -34.19 0.09
N ARG A 32 10.18 -35.35 -0.56
CA ARG A 32 9.75 -35.51 -1.97
C ARG A 32 8.24 -35.36 -2.13
N ALA A 33 7.45 -35.84 -1.18
CA ALA A 33 6.00 -35.66 -1.16
C ALA A 33 5.63 -34.17 -1.03
N TYR A 34 6.35 -33.43 -0.18
CA TYR A 34 6.20 -31.97 -0.09
C TYR A 34 6.46 -31.27 -1.43
N GLU A 35 7.58 -31.59 -2.08
CA GLU A 35 7.91 -31.00 -3.38
C GLU A 35 6.89 -31.36 -4.45
N ALA A 36 6.46 -32.62 -4.51
CA ALA A 36 5.43 -33.05 -5.45
C ALA A 36 4.09 -32.34 -5.21
N ALA A 37 3.67 -32.20 -3.94
CA ALA A 37 2.45 -31.48 -3.57
C ALA A 37 2.53 -30.01 -3.95
N LEU A 38 3.69 -29.37 -3.76
CA LEU A 38 3.90 -27.98 -4.16
C LEU A 38 3.80 -27.81 -5.69
N MET A 39 4.41 -28.71 -6.46
CA MET A 39 4.37 -28.67 -7.94
C MET A 39 2.97 -28.98 -8.50
N ALA A 40 2.15 -29.73 -7.76
CA ALA A 40 0.79 -30.13 -8.15
C ALA A 40 -0.33 -29.22 -7.61
N ASP A 41 0.01 -28.17 -6.87
CA ASP A 41 -0.95 -27.33 -6.11
C ASP A 41 -1.83 -28.13 -5.14
N ASP A 42 -1.32 -29.23 -4.57
CA ASP A 42 -2.06 -30.07 -3.63
C ASP A 42 -2.04 -29.46 -2.22
N ARG A 43 -2.94 -28.51 -2.01
CA ARG A 43 -3.10 -27.78 -0.75
C ARG A 43 -3.42 -28.70 0.43
N ALA A 44 -4.20 -29.77 0.22
CA ALA A 44 -4.57 -30.70 1.29
C ALA A 44 -3.36 -31.53 1.76
N THR A 45 -2.46 -31.91 0.85
CA THR A 45 -1.21 -32.57 1.23
C THR A 45 -0.22 -31.59 1.87
N LEU A 46 -0.10 -30.37 1.34
CA LEU A 46 0.75 -29.34 1.95
C LEU A 46 0.32 -29.03 3.39
N ASP A 47 -0.98 -28.82 3.63
CA ASP A 47 -1.56 -28.57 4.95
C ASP A 47 -1.20 -29.71 5.93
N ARG A 48 -1.44 -30.97 5.53
CA ARG A 48 -1.04 -32.13 6.33
C ARG A 48 0.45 -32.18 6.59
N LEU A 49 1.32 -31.78 5.67
CA LEU A 49 2.76 -31.87 5.90
C LEU A 49 3.27 -30.89 6.96
N PHE A 50 2.55 -29.82 7.29
CA PHE A 50 2.88 -28.97 8.43
C PHE A 50 2.40 -29.58 9.76
N ALA A 51 3.22 -29.44 10.79
CA ALA A 51 2.87 -29.90 12.13
C ALA A 51 1.67 -29.10 12.67
N PRO A 52 0.71 -29.74 13.36
CA PRO A 52 -0.36 -29.04 14.04
C PRO A 52 0.20 -28.27 15.25
N GLY A 53 -0.43 -27.14 15.59
CA GLY A 53 -0.11 -26.38 16.80
C GLY A 53 0.20 -24.91 16.56
N GLU A 54 0.29 -24.17 17.66
CA GLU A 54 0.45 -22.71 17.68
C GLU A 54 1.89 -22.25 17.42
N THR A 55 2.86 -23.16 17.49
CA THR A 55 4.29 -22.85 17.36
C THR A 55 4.86 -23.14 15.97
N THR A 56 4.06 -23.72 15.05
CA THR A 56 4.51 -24.03 13.69
C THR A 56 4.77 -22.75 12.90
N LEU A 57 5.92 -22.68 12.21
CA LEU A 57 6.37 -21.46 11.53
C LEU A 57 6.42 -21.63 10.01
N ARG A 58 6.00 -20.60 9.27
CA ARG A 58 6.28 -20.47 7.84
C ARG A 58 6.63 -19.03 7.50
N GLY A 59 7.86 -18.81 7.04
CA GLY A 59 8.34 -17.52 6.56
C GLY A 59 8.59 -17.50 5.06
N ASP A 60 8.33 -16.36 4.43
CA ASP A 60 8.74 -16.06 3.05
C ASP A 60 8.98 -14.54 2.86
N ALA A 61 9.11 -14.09 1.62
CA ALA A 61 9.34 -12.68 1.30
C ALA A 61 8.18 -11.76 1.74
N ALA A 62 6.97 -12.29 1.96
CA ALA A 62 5.83 -11.51 2.44
C ALA A 62 5.85 -11.34 3.96
N GLY A 63 6.38 -12.30 4.72
CA GLY A 63 6.49 -12.22 6.18
C GLY A 63 6.56 -13.58 6.88
N LEU A 64 6.29 -13.58 8.19
CA LEU A 64 6.26 -14.78 9.03
C LEU A 64 4.83 -15.11 9.49
N LEU A 65 4.39 -16.33 9.22
CA LEU A 65 3.18 -16.93 9.76
C LEU A 65 3.53 -17.83 10.95
N VAL A 66 2.74 -17.72 12.03
CA VAL A 66 2.90 -18.47 13.28
C VAL A 66 1.59 -19.19 13.58
N GLY A 67 1.67 -20.51 13.76
CA GLY A 67 0.54 -21.40 13.98
C GLY A 67 0.04 -22.07 12.70
N HIS A 68 -0.35 -23.35 12.82
CA HIS A 68 -0.84 -24.18 11.71
C HIS A 68 -2.04 -23.55 10.99
N ASP A 69 -3.03 -23.06 11.75
CA ASP A 69 -4.25 -22.46 11.18
C ASP A 69 -3.95 -21.21 10.34
N ALA A 70 -2.98 -20.39 10.77
CA ALA A 70 -2.56 -19.20 10.01
C ALA A 70 -1.90 -19.59 8.68
N ILE A 71 -1.12 -20.68 8.68
CA ILE A 71 -0.47 -21.24 7.48
C ILE A 71 -1.52 -21.80 6.51
N GLY A 72 -2.50 -22.56 7.01
CA GLY A 72 -3.59 -23.13 6.21
C GLY A 72 -4.50 -22.04 5.61
N ALA A 73 -4.82 -21.00 6.39
CA ALA A 73 -5.62 -19.86 5.92
C ALA A 73 -4.90 -19.09 4.80
N ALA A 74 -3.60 -18.83 4.94
CA ALA A 74 -2.82 -18.15 3.91
C ALA A 74 -2.71 -18.96 2.61
N ALA A 75 -2.59 -20.29 2.71
CA ALA A 75 -2.57 -21.18 1.54
C ALA A 75 -3.91 -21.20 0.79
N SER A 76 -5.01 -20.83 1.45
CA SER A 76 -6.35 -20.82 0.88
C SER A 76 -6.67 -19.56 0.06
N GLY A 77 -5.98 -18.44 0.31
CA GLY A 77 -6.34 -17.10 -0.21
C GLY A 77 -5.45 -16.51 -1.32
N GLY A 78 -4.43 -17.23 -1.82
CA GLY A 78 -3.48 -16.70 -2.82
C GLY A 78 -3.82 -17.05 -4.28
N GLU A 79 -3.56 -16.10 -5.19
CA GLU A 79 -3.47 -16.32 -6.64
C GLU A 79 -2.41 -17.37 -6.98
N GLN A 80 -2.65 -18.14 -8.03
CA GLN A 80 -1.75 -19.18 -8.54
C GLN A 80 -0.34 -18.63 -8.76
N SER A 81 0.61 -19.11 -7.96
CA SER A 81 2.02 -18.79 -8.15
C SER A 81 2.52 -19.54 -9.40
N THR A 82 2.78 -18.80 -10.48
CA THR A 82 3.45 -19.29 -11.70
C THR A 82 4.86 -19.87 -11.46
N ALA A 83 5.39 -19.78 -10.23
CA ALA A 83 6.62 -20.43 -9.78
C ALA A 83 6.52 -21.96 -9.56
N GLN A 84 5.41 -22.59 -9.99
CA GLN A 84 5.10 -23.98 -9.66
C GLN A 84 5.86 -25.02 -10.48
N GLN A 85 6.61 -24.64 -11.52
CA GLN A 85 7.59 -25.51 -12.14
C GLN A 85 8.99 -25.10 -11.71
N ARG A 86 9.60 -25.89 -10.83
CA ARG A 86 10.99 -25.71 -10.40
C ARG A 86 11.71 -27.05 -10.32
N ARG A 87 13.04 -27.01 -10.46
CA ARG A 87 13.92 -28.16 -10.30
C ARG A 87 14.71 -28.05 -9.01
N LEU A 88 14.76 -29.11 -8.22
CA LEU A 88 15.72 -29.23 -7.12
C LEU A 88 17.14 -29.35 -7.69
N VAL A 89 18.02 -28.44 -7.29
CA VAL A 89 19.42 -28.41 -7.72
C VAL A 89 20.30 -29.10 -6.68
N GLN A 90 20.02 -28.83 -5.41
CA GLN A 90 20.84 -29.27 -4.29
C GLN A 90 19.94 -29.48 -3.09
N THR A 91 20.17 -30.57 -2.35
CA THR A 91 19.48 -30.86 -1.09
C THR A 91 20.52 -31.28 -0.06
N HIS A 92 20.49 -30.63 1.10
CA HIS A 92 21.31 -30.94 2.26
C HIS A 92 20.39 -31.36 3.41
N VAL A 93 20.77 -32.44 4.08
CA VAL A 93 20.08 -32.91 5.29
C VAL A 93 21.07 -32.85 6.44
N GLN A 94 20.71 -32.13 7.49
CA GLN A 94 21.41 -32.15 8.76
C GLN A 94 20.50 -32.82 9.79
N THR A 95 20.81 -34.07 10.13
CA THR A 95 20.15 -34.79 11.22
C THR A 95 20.49 -34.12 12.54
N ILE A 96 19.46 -33.82 13.35
CA ILE A 96 19.61 -33.28 14.70
C ILE A 96 19.57 -34.43 15.70
N ASP A 97 18.55 -35.28 15.59
CA ASP A 97 18.39 -36.55 16.30
C ASP A 97 17.49 -37.52 15.48
N ASP A 98 17.05 -38.63 16.06
CA ASP A 98 16.25 -39.66 15.38
C ASP A 98 14.85 -39.17 14.92
N ASP A 99 14.37 -38.10 15.55
CA ASP A 99 13.05 -37.53 15.36
C ASP A 99 13.09 -36.10 14.80
N HIS A 100 14.27 -35.50 14.61
CA HIS A 100 14.43 -34.15 14.09
C HIS A 100 15.52 -34.03 13.02
N ALA A 101 15.22 -33.32 11.94
CA ALA A 101 16.18 -33.04 10.88
C ALA A 101 15.92 -31.70 10.21
N LEU A 102 17.00 -31.02 9.83
CA LEU A 102 16.95 -29.83 8.99
C LEU A 102 17.19 -30.23 7.54
N VAL A 103 16.31 -29.78 6.65
CA VAL A 103 16.45 -29.95 5.20
C VAL A 103 16.61 -28.58 4.55
N VAL A 104 17.72 -28.37 3.86
CA VAL A 104 17.97 -27.16 3.06
C VAL A 104 18.02 -27.56 1.59
N ALA A 105 17.16 -26.97 0.76
CA ALA A 105 17.14 -27.24 -0.66
C ALA A 105 17.25 -25.96 -1.49
N VAL A 106 18.01 -26.04 -2.58
CA VAL A 106 18.15 -25.00 -3.60
C VAL A 106 17.33 -25.41 -4.80
N THR A 107 16.53 -24.47 -5.31
CA THR A 107 15.62 -24.70 -6.45
C THR A 107 15.90 -23.72 -7.58
N GLU A 108 15.69 -24.15 -8.81
CA GLU A 108 15.73 -23.32 -10.01
C GLU A 108 14.33 -23.34 -10.64
N PRO A 109 13.56 -22.24 -10.57
CA PRO A 109 12.29 -22.11 -11.27
C PRO A 109 12.49 -22.13 -12.79
N ALA A 110 11.49 -22.60 -13.53
CA ALA A 110 11.50 -22.57 -15.00
C ALA A 110 11.60 -21.14 -15.57
N THR A 111 11.17 -20.14 -14.79
CA THR A 111 11.28 -18.72 -15.11
C THR A 111 12.69 -18.14 -14.87
N GLY A 112 13.63 -18.94 -14.37
CA GLY A 112 15.00 -18.54 -14.07
C GLY A 112 15.23 -18.08 -12.63
N GLY A 113 16.51 -17.90 -12.28
CA GLY A 113 16.94 -17.53 -10.93
C GLY A 113 17.12 -18.73 -10.00
N ARG A 114 17.44 -18.45 -8.73
CA ARG A 114 17.60 -19.47 -7.67
C ARG A 114 16.78 -19.13 -6.45
N GLY A 115 16.00 -20.10 -5.99
CA GLY A 115 15.33 -20.07 -4.71
C GLY A 115 16.03 -20.99 -3.71
N GLN A 116 15.76 -20.77 -2.43
CA GLN A 116 16.21 -21.61 -1.33
C GLN A 116 15.02 -21.89 -0.41
N GLN A 117 14.95 -23.09 0.13
CA GLN A 117 14.06 -23.40 1.23
C GLN A 117 14.82 -24.10 2.36
N THR A 118 14.46 -23.75 3.58
CA THR A 118 14.99 -24.34 4.81
C THR A 118 13.81 -24.84 5.61
N GLN A 119 13.82 -26.11 5.97
CA GLN A 119 12.71 -26.76 6.68
C GLN A 119 13.26 -27.54 7.87
N LEU A 120 12.71 -27.28 9.05
CA LEU A 120 12.85 -28.16 10.20
C LEU A 120 11.72 -29.19 10.17
N TRP A 121 12.11 -30.46 10.16
CA TRP A 121 11.22 -31.60 10.18
C TRP A 121 11.28 -32.27 11.55
N ALA A 122 10.13 -32.67 12.07
CA ALA A 122 9.99 -33.43 13.31
C ALA A 122 9.09 -34.66 13.09
N ARG A 123 9.36 -35.75 13.81
CA ARG A 123 8.50 -36.94 13.82
C ARG A 123 7.35 -36.74 14.80
N VAL A 124 6.15 -36.51 14.29
CA VAL A 124 4.92 -36.34 15.09
C VAL A 124 4.00 -37.53 14.81
N ALA A 125 3.64 -38.28 15.86
CA ALA A 125 2.84 -39.51 15.73
C ALA A 125 3.38 -40.51 14.68
N HIS A 126 4.72 -40.67 14.65
CA HIS A 126 5.47 -41.51 13.71
C HIS A 126 5.55 -41.01 12.25
N GLU A 127 5.04 -39.82 11.94
CA GLU A 127 5.13 -39.22 10.61
C GLU A 127 6.01 -37.96 10.61
N TRP A 128 6.77 -37.74 9.55
CA TRP A 128 7.57 -36.52 9.38
C TRP A 128 6.65 -35.34 9.05
N ARG A 129 6.73 -34.29 9.87
CA ARG A 129 5.98 -33.03 9.71
C ARG A 129 6.94 -31.84 9.76
N ILE A 130 6.64 -30.79 9.01
CA ILE A 130 7.38 -29.53 9.00
C ILE A 130 6.94 -28.70 10.21
N THR A 131 7.87 -28.40 11.11
CA THR A 131 7.63 -27.54 12.27
C THR A 131 8.05 -26.09 12.01
N ALA A 132 9.02 -25.88 11.12
CA ALA A 132 9.38 -24.56 10.64
C ALA A 132 9.80 -24.61 9.17
N ALA A 133 9.34 -23.67 8.35
CA ALA A 133 9.79 -23.49 6.98
C ALA A 133 10.15 -22.03 6.69
N HIS A 134 11.25 -21.81 5.99
CA HIS A 134 11.57 -20.53 5.37
C HIS A 134 11.78 -20.74 3.87
N ILE A 135 11.08 -19.97 3.05
CA ILE A 135 11.13 -20.05 1.60
C ILE A 135 11.59 -18.70 1.05
N SER A 136 12.71 -18.73 0.34
CA SER A 136 13.21 -17.60 -0.44
C SER A 136 13.07 -17.95 -1.92
N VAL A 137 12.19 -17.25 -2.64
CA VAL A 137 12.11 -17.35 -4.10
C VAL A 137 13.16 -16.42 -4.72
N PRO A 138 13.56 -16.60 -6.00
CA PRO A 138 14.38 -15.60 -6.67
C PRO A 138 13.67 -14.25 -6.59
N ALA A 139 14.38 -13.22 -6.12
CA ALA A 139 13.82 -11.87 -6.07
C ALA A 139 13.41 -11.43 -7.49
N PRO A 140 12.18 -10.96 -7.70
CA PRO A 140 11.79 -10.46 -9.01
C PRO A 140 12.67 -9.26 -9.36
N ALA A 141 13.09 -9.16 -10.63
CA ALA A 141 13.84 -7.99 -11.10
C ALA A 141 13.04 -6.69 -10.93
N LEU A 142 11.71 -6.79 -11.03
CA LEU A 142 10.77 -5.69 -10.83
C LEU A 142 9.45 -6.21 -10.27
N ASP A 143 9.00 -5.66 -9.14
CA ASP A 143 7.62 -5.83 -8.70
C ASP A 143 6.70 -4.91 -9.51
N ARG A 144 5.96 -5.52 -10.45
CA ARG A 144 5.06 -4.80 -11.37
C ARG A 144 3.76 -4.34 -10.72
N SER A 145 3.47 -4.82 -9.50
CA SER A 145 2.36 -4.31 -8.70
C SER A 145 2.74 -2.97 -8.07
N VAL A 146 4.01 -2.75 -7.71
CA VAL A 146 4.53 -1.47 -7.20
C VAL A 146 4.81 -0.50 -8.35
N TRP A 147 5.48 -0.96 -9.41
CA TRP A 147 6.03 -0.09 -10.45
C TRP A 147 5.42 -0.38 -11.83
N ARG A 148 5.06 0.67 -12.57
CA ARG A 148 4.85 0.58 -14.02
C ARG A 148 6.17 0.60 -14.77
N ILE A 149 7.05 1.53 -14.40
CA ILE A 149 8.40 1.72 -14.96
C ILE A 149 9.32 2.10 -13.79
N VAL A 150 10.54 1.58 -13.78
CA VAL A 150 11.61 1.98 -12.86
C VAL A 150 12.89 2.23 -13.66
N GLY A 151 13.72 3.18 -13.23
CA GLY A 151 15.04 3.48 -13.78
C GLY A 151 16.05 3.78 -12.67
N ASP A 152 17.27 4.17 -13.05
CA ASP A 152 18.37 4.47 -12.11
C ASP A 152 19.20 5.69 -12.56
N PRO A 153 18.64 6.91 -12.49
CA PRO A 153 17.23 7.24 -12.28
C PRO A 153 16.40 7.06 -13.57
N LEU A 154 15.07 7.07 -13.48
CA LEU A 154 14.20 7.15 -14.66
C LEU A 154 14.26 8.54 -15.30
N VAL A 155 14.28 9.58 -14.46
CA VAL A 155 14.51 10.98 -14.86
C VAL A 155 15.51 11.58 -13.87
N PRO A 156 16.68 12.06 -14.32
CA PRO A 156 17.64 12.74 -13.45
C PRO A 156 17.12 14.10 -13.01
N SER A 157 17.64 14.62 -11.89
CA SER A 157 17.32 15.97 -11.42
C SER A 157 17.83 17.04 -12.39
N THR A 158 17.21 18.22 -12.35
CA THR A 158 17.63 19.38 -13.14
C THR A 158 18.63 20.26 -12.37
N ASP A 159 18.67 20.13 -11.04
CA ASP A 159 19.65 20.77 -10.15
C ASP A 159 20.23 19.77 -9.13
N PRO A 160 21.34 19.08 -9.45
CA PRO A 160 21.95 18.08 -8.56
C PRO A 160 22.41 18.61 -7.19
N ASP A 161 22.53 19.93 -7.00
CA ASP A 161 22.92 20.55 -5.74
C ASP A 161 21.71 21.13 -4.97
N GLY A 162 20.50 20.86 -5.44
CA GLY A 162 19.25 21.32 -4.83
C GLY A 162 18.99 20.73 -3.42
N THR A 163 18.00 21.30 -2.72
CA THR A 163 17.68 20.95 -1.32
C THR A 163 17.21 19.51 -1.09
N LEU A 164 16.79 18.82 -2.15
CA LEU A 164 16.40 17.41 -2.15
C LEU A 164 17.41 16.52 -2.89
N SER A 165 18.65 16.99 -3.09
CA SER A 165 19.72 16.19 -3.67
C SER A 165 19.93 14.87 -2.93
N GLY A 166 20.08 13.78 -3.68
CA GLY A 166 20.20 12.42 -3.16
C GLY A 166 18.87 11.75 -2.80
N GLU A 167 17.75 12.47 -2.85
CA GLU A 167 16.42 11.90 -2.63
C GLU A 167 15.79 11.40 -3.93
N THR A 168 15.01 10.33 -3.82
CA THR A 168 14.37 9.67 -4.96
C THR A 168 12.85 9.66 -4.83
N VAL A 169 12.16 9.83 -5.96
CA VAL A 169 10.70 9.96 -6.01
C VAL A 169 10.04 8.77 -6.73
N ALA A 170 9.07 8.15 -6.05
CA ALA A 170 8.08 7.26 -6.64
C ALA A 170 6.85 8.07 -7.07
N VAL A 171 6.69 8.30 -8.37
CA VAL A 171 5.62 9.15 -8.91
C VAL A 171 4.38 8.31 -9.19
N LYS A 172 3.25 8.57 -8.54
CA LYS A 172 1.99 7.88 -8.83
C LYS A 172 1.64 8.01 -10.32
N ASP A 173 1.13 6.94 -10.93
CA ASP A 173 0.78 6.83 -12.36
C ASP A 173 -0.46 7.65 -12.77
N LEU A 174 -0.59 8.87 -12.25
CA LEU A 174 -1.54 9.92 -12.61
C LEU A 174 -0.84 11.22 -12.98
N TYR A 175 0.45 11.36 -12.65
CA TYR A 175 1.25 12.54 -12.95
C TYR A 175 1.92 12.36 -14.31
N ALA A 176 1.88 13.40 -15.12
CA ALA A 176 2.69 13.52 -16.32
C ALA A 176 4.17 13.47 -15.95
N VAL A 177 4.91 12.60 -16.66
CA VAL A 177 6.36 12.56 -16.67
C VAL A 177 6.75 12.66 -18.14
N ALA A 178 7.52 13.69 -18.51
CA ALA A 178 7.84 13.96 -19.90
C ALA A 178 8.40 12.71 -20.62
N GLY A 179 7.91 12.46 -21.83
CA GLY A 179 8.24 11.28 -22.63
C GLY A 179 7.52 9.99 -22.21
N GLN A 180 6.72 10.00 -21.12
CA GLN A 180 5.98 8.85 -20.62
C GLN A 180 4.48 9.04 -20.76
N ARG A 181 3.75 7.96 -20.99
CA ARG A 181 2.28 7.95 -21.00
C ARG A 181 1.75 7.90 -19.58
N ILE A 182 0.60 8.52 -19.29
CA ILE A 182 -0.13 8.31 -18.04
C ILE A 182 -0.91 7.00 -18.14
N GLY A 183 -0.69 6.07 -17.22
CA GLY A 183 -1.36 4.77 -17.24
C GLY A 183 -2.61 4.66 -16.38
N ALA A 184 -2.76 5.51 -15.37
CA ALA A 184 -3.91 5.56 -14.46
C ALA A 184 -4.28 4.23 -13.78
N GLY A 185 -3.36 3.26 -13.76
CA GLY A 185 -3.66 1.91 -13.28
C GLY A 185 -4.64 1.13 -14.18
N THR A 186 -4.87 1.55 -15.43
CA THR A 186 -5.79 0.93 -16.39
C THR A 186 -5.06 0.56 -17.69
N PRO A 187 -4.97 -0.72 -18.07
CA PRO A 187 -4.29 -1.13 -19.31
C PRO A 187 -4.87 -0.47 -20.56
N GLU A 188 -6.20 -0.43 -20.67
CA GLU A 188 -6.90 0.16 -21.83
C GLU A 188 -6.62 1.66 -21.96
N TRP A 189 -6.53 2.38 -20.83
CA TRP A 189 -6.17 3.80 -20.79
C TRP A 189 -4.73 3.99 -21.28
N LEU A 190 -3.79 3.24 -20.70
CA LEU A 190 -2.36 3.33 -21.04
C LEU A 190 -2.09 3.06 -22.53
N GLN A 191 -2.84 2.14 -23.14
CA GLN A 191 -2.70 1.81 -24.56
C GLN A 191 -3.06 2.99 -25.46
N HIS A 192 -4.06 3.79 -25.07
CA HIS A 192 -4.57 4.93 -25.83
C HIS A 192 -3.94 6.27 -25.43
N ALA A 193 -3.29 6.34 -24.28
CA ALA A 193 -2.60 7.54 -23.81
C ALA A 193 -1.41 7.89 -24.71
N ALA A 194 -1.28 9.17 -25.05
CA ALA A 194 -0.09 9.71 -25.69
C ALA A 194 1.03 9.92 -24.64
N PRO A 195 2.32 9.87 -25.03
CA PRO A 195 3.39 10.34 -24.17
C PRO A 195 3.20 11.83 -23.85
N GLU A 196 3.37 12.19 -22.58
CA GLU A 196 3.27 13.57 -22.12
C GLU A 196 4.50 14.37 -22.59
N ALA A 197 4.29 15.59 -23.06
CA ALA A 197 5.38 16.44 -23.54
C ALA A 197 6.17 17.08 -22.39
N GLU A 198 5.50 17.35 -21.27
CA GLU A 198 6.03 18.07 -20.12
C GLU A 198 5.79 17.28 -18.82
N HIS A 199 6.55 17.59 -17.79
CA HIS A 199 6.32 17.06 -16.45
C HIS A 199 5.11 17.75 -15.81
N ALA A 200 4.37 17.01 -14.98
CA ALA A 200 3.41 17.62 -14.07
C ALA A 200 4.11 18.62 -13.15
N ASP A 201 3.40 19.65 -12.70
CA ASP A 201 4.00 20.75 -11.92
C ASP A 201 4.76 20.26 -10.69
N ALA A 202 4.14 19.37 -9.90
CA ALA A 202 4.79 18.79 -8.72
C ALA A 202 6.03 17.94 -9.07
N VAL A 203 6.04 17.26 -10.22
CA VAL A 203 7.19 16.47 -10.68
C VAL A 203 8.34 17.40 -11.07
N ARG A 204 8.04 18.46 -11.83
CA ARG A 204 9.02 19.47 -12.22
C ARG A 204 9.64 20.16 -11.00
N LEU A 205 8.83 20.62 -10.04
CA LEU A 205 9.32 21.27 -8.83
C LEU A 205 10.26 20.38 -8.00
N LEU A 206 9.97 19.07 -7.92
CA LEU A 206 10.86 18.12 -7.24
C LEU A 206 12.19 17.92 -7.98
N LEU A 207 12.16 17.82 -9.31
CA LEU A 207 13.36 17.73 -10.15
C LEU A 207 14.23 18.99 -10.01
N ASP A 208 13.60 20.17 -10.03
CA ASP A 208 14.24 21.48 -9.87
C ASP A 208 14.82 21.67 -8.46
N ALA A 209 14.30 20.96 -7.46
CA ALA A 209 14.87 20.92 -6.12
C ALA A 209 15.95 19.84 -5.92
N GLY A 210 16.32 19.11 -6.97
CA GLY A 210 17.40 18.13 -6.95
C GLY A 210 17.01 16.69 -6.68
N ALA A 211 15.72 16.39 -6.48
CA ALA A 211 15.26 15.02 -6.36
C ALA A 211 15.25 14.31 -7.73
N GLU A 212 15.52 13.01 -7.74
CA GLU A 212 15.48 12.21 -8.97
C GLU A 212 14.20 11.36 -9.04
N ILE A 213 13.63 11.16 -10.24
CA ILE A 213 12.50 10.24 -10.38
C ILE A 213 13.03 8.82 -10.49
N ARG A 214 12.78 7.99 -9.47
CA ARG A 214 13.13 6.57 -9.50
C ARG A 214 12.25 5.80 -10.47
N GLY A 215 10.97 6.14 -10.53
CA GLY A 215 10.02 5.41 -11.36
C GLY A 215 8.60 5.94 -11.26
N ILE A 216 7.75 5.36 -12.10
CA ILE A 216 6.31 5.61 -12.10
C ILE A 216 5.62 4.45 -11.38
N ALA A 217 5.08 4.75 -10.21
CA ALA A 217 4.46 3.81 -9.29
C ALA A 217 2.98 3.58 -9.63
N ARG A 218 2.52 2.34 -9.49
CA ARG A 218 1.13 1.95 -9.75
C ARG A 218 0.16 2.63 -8.78
N THR A 219 -1.07 2.76 -9.24
CA THR A 219 -2.21 3.26 -8.49
C THR A 219 -3.36 2.26 -8.57
N VAL A 220 -4.29 2.36 -7.62
CA VAL A 220 -5.64 1.82 -7.85
C VAL A 220 -6.20 2.45 -9.12
N GLU A 221 -6.88 1.64 -9.92
CA GLU A 221 -7.46 2.00 -11.22
C GLU A 221 -8.25 3.32 -11.15
N LEU A 222 -7.87 4.28 -11.99
CA LEU A 222 -8.40 5.65 -12.08
C LEU A 222 -8.44 6.40 -10.73
N ALA A 223 -7.59 5.99 -9.80
CA ALA A 223 -7.58 6.46 -8.42
C ALA A 223 -8.87 6.19 -7.61
N TYR A 224 -9.85 5.43 -8.16
CA TYR A 224 -11.20 5.34 -7.61
C TYR A 224 -11.40 4.17 -6.63
N GLY A 225 -10.50 4.07 -5.64
CA GLY A 225 -10.57 3.11 -4.55
C GLY A 225 -9.53 3.37 -3.45
N LEU A 226 -9.67 2.69 -2.30
CA LEU A 226 -8.86 2.94 -1.10
C LEU A 226 -8.12 1.71 -0.56
N THR A 227 -8.35 0.53 -1.13
CA THR A 227 -7.72 -0.72 -0.68
C THR A 227 -6.26 -0.83 -1.11
N GLY A 228 -5.93 -0.22 -2.25
CA GLY A 228 -4.62 -0.34 -2.89
C GLY A 228 -4.51 -1.48 -3.89
N ALA A 229 -5.52 -2.33 -3.98
CA ALA A 229 -5.62 -3.41 -4.96
C ALA A 229 -5.91 -2.87 -6.37
N ASN A 230 -5.30 -3.48 -7.38
CA ASN A 230 -5.58 -3.23 -8.78
C ASN A 230 -5.87 -4.56 -9.49
N ALA A 231 -7.02 -4.67 -10.15
CA ALA A 231 -7.46 -5.91 -10.79
C ALA A 231 -6.55 -6.38 -11.93
N HIS A 232 -5.77 -5.47 -12.52
CA HIS A 232 -4.94 -5.75 -13.69
C HIS A 232 -3.47 -6.00 -13.34
N TYR A 233 -2.98 -5.32 -12.30
CA TYR A 233 -1.56 -5.30 -11.95
C TYR A 233 -1.26 -5.94 -10.58
N GLY A 234 -2.29 -6.46 -9.91
CA GLY A 234 -2.18 -7.03 -8.58
C GLY A 234 -2.17 -5.96 -7.49
N THR A 235 -1.81 -6.38 -6.27
CA THR A 235 -1.77 -5.52 -5.09
C THR A 235 -0.34 -5.35 -4.61
N PRO A 236 0.17 -4.10 -4.48
CA PRO A 236 1.47 -3.84 -3.87
C PRO A 236 1.60 -4.48 -2.48
N PRO A 237 2.78 -5.01 -2.11
CA PRO A 237 2.99 -5.56 -0.79
C PRO A 237 2.99 -4.46 0.29
N ASN A 238 2.59 -4.84 1.50
CA ASN A 238 2.74 -4.01 2.69
C ASN A 238 3.80 -4.63 3.61
N PRO A 239 5.07 -4.18 3.55
CA PRO A 239 6.14 -4.80 4.34
C PRO A 239 6.01 -4.56 5.84
N ARG A 240 5.13 -3.62 6.26
CA ARG A 240 4.92 -3.26 7.67
C ARG A 240 3.72 -3.99 8.27
N ALA A 241 2.90 -4.60 7.43
CA ALA A 241 1.80 -5.48 7.81
C ALA A 241 1.66 -6.60 6.76
N PRO A 242 2.52 -7.64 6.80
CA PRO A 242 2.46 -8.80 5.93
C PRO A 242 1.05 -9.34 5.70
N HIS A 243 0.75 -9.74 4.45
CA HIS A 243 -0.54 -10.31 4.02
C HIS A 243 -1.77 -9.40 4.22
N ARG A 244 -1.56 -8.11 4.48
CA ARG A 244 -2.61 -7.09 4.60
C ARG A 244 -2.50 -6.08 3.46
N LEU A 245 -3.61 -5.42 3.18
CA LEU A 245 -3.72 -4.46 2.11
C LEU A 245 -2.81 -3.24 2.35
N PRO A 246 -2.19 -2.69 1.30
CA PRO A 246 -1.29 -1.53 1.42
C PRO A 246 -2.04 -0.22 1.65
N GLY A 247 -3.35 -0.17 1.39
CA GLY A 247 -4.12 1.07 1.30
C GLY A 247 -3.88 1.75 -0.04
N GLY A 248 -4.74 2.70 -0.39
CA GLY A 248 -4.68 3.39 -1.68
C GLY A 248 -5.54 4.64 -1.72
N SER A 249 -5.66 5.32 -2.87
CA SER A 249 -5.22 4.85 -4.18
C SER A 249 -3.73 4.97 -4.50
N SER A 250 -2.94 5.71 -3.71
CA SER A 250 -1.48 5.88 -3.92
C SER A 250 -0.65 4.68 -3.43
N SER A 251 -1.10 3.46 -3.76
CA SER A 251 -0.59 2.21 -3.18
C SER A 251 0.83 1.87 -3.60
N GLY A 252 1.17 2.02 -4.88
CA GLY A 252 2.52 1.81 -5.38
C GLY A 252 3.51 2.81 -4.79
N SER A 253 3.16 4.11 -4.75
CA SER A 253 4.02 5.16 -4.18
C SER A 253 4.33 4.90 -2.70
N ALA A 254 3.30 4.55 -1.91
CA ALA A 254 3.47 4.23 -0.50
C ALA A 254 4.32 2.97 -0.29
N SER A 255 4.06 1.91 -1.06
CA SER A 255 4.82 0.66 -0.94
C SER A 255 6.27 0.84 -1.37
N ALA A 256 6.55 1.62 -2.41
CA ALA A 256 7.91 1.98 -2.81
C ALA A 256 8.69 2.67 -1.68
N VAL A 257 8.06 3.60 -0.97
CA VAL A 257 8.69 4.27 0.19
C VAL A 257 8.88 3.31 1.36
N SER A 258 7.87 2.49 1.66
CA SER A 258 7.90 1.55 2.78
C SER A 258 8.94 0.43 2.60
N LEU A 259 9.13 -0.03 1.37
CA LEU A 259 10.15 -1.01 0.97
C LEU A 259 11.57 -0.41 0.88
N GLY A 260 11.70 0.93 0.96
CA GLY A 260 12.98 1.60 0.79
C GLY A 260 13.45 1.73 -0.68
N HIS A 261 12.56 1.50 -1.65
CA HIS A 261 12.87 1.65 -3.08
C HIS A 261 12.92 3.12 -3.52
N ALA A 262 12.24 4.01 -2.80
CA ALA A 262 12.27 5.45 -3.00
C ALA A 262 12.21 6.17 -1.64
N SER A 263 12.61 7.44 -1.60
CA SER A 263 12.53 8.26 -0.40
C SER A 263 11.18 8.98 -0.25
N ILE A 264 10.64 9.44 -1.38
CA ILE A 264 9.42 10.26 -1.47
C ILE A 264 8.40 9.51 -2.33
N GLY A 265 7.18 9.36 -1.82
CA GLY A 265 6.06 8.79 -2.56
C GLY A 265 5.08 9.88 -2.94
N LEU A 266 5.14 10.37 -4.18
CA LEU A 266 4.21 11.40 -4.66
C LEU A 266 2.87 10.74 -5.03
N GLY A 267 1.75 11.37 -4.65
CA GLY A 267 0.43 10.87 -4.96
C GLY A 267 -0.68 11.91 -4.78
N THR A 268 -1.92 11.45 -4.90
CA THR A 268 -3.10 12.29 -4.75
C THR A 268 -3.96 11.79 -3.60
N ASP A 269 -4.66 12.70 -2.92
CA ASP A 269 -5.69 12.44 -1.92
C ASP A 269 -7.01 13.06 -2.39
N THR A 270 -8.02 12.24 -2.65
CA THR A 270 -9.41 12.70 -2.90
C THR A 270 -10.30 12.34 -1.72
N ALA A 271 -10.14 11.13 -1.17
CA ALA A 271 -10.92 10.61 -0.06
C ALA A 271 -10.06 9.80 0.91
N GLY A 272 -8.80 10.22 1.13
CA GLY A 272 -7.84 9.51 1.98
C GLY A 272 -6.70 8.82 1.25
N SER A 273 -6.55 9.05 -0.06
CA SER A 273 -5.59 8.31 -0.90
C SER A 273 -4.10 8.54 -0.58
N ILE A 274 -3.77 9.43 0.36
CA ILE A 274 -2.45 9.55 0.98
C ILE A 274 -2.49 9.09 2.44
N ARG A 275 -3.48 9.55 3.22
CA ARG A 275 -3.58 9.27 4.66
C ARG A 275 -3.81 7.80 4.98
N VAL A 276 -4.61 7.10 4.18
CA VAL A 276 -4.91 5.67 4.36
C VAL A 276 -3.67 4.81 4.13
N PRO A 277 -2.97 4.88 2.98
CA PRO A 277 -1.75 4.11 2.81
C PRO A 277 -0.64 4.54 3.78
N ALA A 278 -0.58 5.82 4.21
CA ALA A 278 0.35 6.25 5.25
C ALA A 278 0.12 5.51 6.58
N ALA A 279 -1.13 5.44 7.04
CA ALA A 279 -1.52 4.73 8.26
C ALA A 279 -1.20 3.23 8.18
N TYR A 280 -1.55 2.59 7.07
CA TYR A 280 -1.40 1.14 6.91
C TYR A 280 0.05 0.70 6.73
N GLN A 281 0.90 1.57 6.20
CA GLN A 281 2.30 1.28 5.94
C GLN A 281 3.25 1.94 6.96
N GLY A 282 2.72 2.59 8.01
CA GLY A 282 3.54 3.23 9.03
C GLY A 282 4.47 4.30 8.45
N LEU A 283 3.92 5.16 7.58
CA LEU A 283 4.61 6.27 6.96
C LEU A 283 4.04 7.60 7.46
N PHE A 284 4.83 8.66 7.33
CA PHE A 284 4.31 10.02 7.36
C PHE A 284 3.65 10.32 6.02
N GLY A 285 2.57 11.11 6.02
CA GLY A 285 1.96 11.55 4.77
C GLY A 285 1.11 12.79 4.93
N ILE A 286 1.09 13.64 3.91
CA ILE A 286 0.29 14.88 3.91
C ILE A 286 -0.69 14.89 2.73
N ARG A 287 -1.96 15.15 3.02
CA ARG A 287 -2.90 15.75 2.07
C ARG A 287 -2.75 17.27 2.22
N THR A 288 -2.47 17.97 1.13
CA THR A 288 -2.40 19.44 1.17
C THR A 288 -3.79 20.07 1.16
N THR A 289 -3.87 21.35 1.52
CA THR A 289 -5.01 22.21 1.21
C THR A 289 -5.33 22.08 -0.27
N THR A 290 -6.61 21.89 -0.60
CA THR A 290 -7.01 21.71 -2.00
C THR A 290 -6.56 22.93 -2.83
N GLY A 291 -5.73 22.69 -3.85
CA GLY A 291 -5.19 23.73 -4.73
C GLY A 291 -3.93 24.45 -4.23
N ALA A 292 -3.38 24.09 -3.07
CA ALA A 292 -2.11 24.68 -2.59
C ALA A 292 -0.92 24.29 -3.47
N VAL A 293 -0.88 23.04 -3.92
CA VAL A 293 0.07 22.57 -4.93
C VAL A 293 -0.64 22.50 -6.28
N PRO A 294 -0.06 23.07 -7.36
CA PRO A 294 -0.64 23.01 -8.69
C PRO A 294 -0.85 21.55 -9.17
N THR A 295 -1.98 21.31 -9.85
CA THR A 295 -2.34 20.01 -10.41
C THR A 295 -2.17 19.95 -11.94
N GLY A 296 -1.40 20.87 -12.53
CA GLY A 296 -1.07 20.83 -13.94
C GLY A 296 -0.34 19.53 -14.29
N GLY A 297 -0.78 18.87 -15.36
CA GLY A 297 -0.28 17.55 -15.78
C GLY A 297 -0.71 16.39 -14.87
N VAL A 298 -1.67 16.55 -13.97
CA VAL A 298 -2.22 15.45 -13.16
C VAL A 298 -3.58 15.02 -13.73
N LEU A 299 -3.73 13.73 -14.04
CA LEU A 299 -5.02 13.16 -14.44
C LEU A 299 -5.98 13.19 -13.24
N PRO A 300 -7.10 13.95 -13.31
CA PRO A 300 -7.97 14.14 -12.16
C PRO A 300 -8.93 12.97 -11.96
N LEU A 301 -9.39 12.77 -10.72
CA LEU A 301 -10.53 11.91 -10.41
C LEU A 301 -11.78 12.75 -10.18
N ALA A 302 -11.71 13.76 -9.32
CA ALA A 302 -12.82 14.63 -8.99
C ALA A 302 -12.29 16.06 -8.75
N PRO A 303 -12.24 16.89 -9.80
CA PRO A 303 -11.77 18.27 -9.69
C PRO A 303 -12.47 19.03 -8.56
N GLY A 304 -11.70 19.74 -7.73
CA GLY A 304 -12.20 20.42 -6.52
C GLY A 304 -12.11 19.60 -5.23
N TYR A 305 -11.88 18.28 -5.31
CA TYR A 305 -11.58 17.42 -4.16
C TYR A 305 -10.17 16.83 -4.18
N ASP A 306 -9.60 16.68 -5.38
CA ASP A 306 -8.24 16.16 -5.56
C ASP A 306 -7.21 17.13 -4.98
N ALA A 307 -6.37 16.64 -4.08
CA ALA A 307 -5.23 17.35 -3.55
C ALA A 307 -3.95 16.56 -3.81
N VAL A 308 -2.86 17.24 -4.16
CA VAL A 308 -1.53 16.63 -4.20
C VAL A 308 -1.08 16.33 -2.77
N GLY A 309 -0.38 15.23 -2.60
CA GLY A 309 0.22 14.86 -1.34
C GLY A 309 1.41 13.95 -1.53
N TRP A 310 2.17 13.74 -0.47
CA TRP A 310 3.33 12.87 -0.51
C TRP A 310 3.48 12.08 0.78
N LEU A 311 4.24 10.99 0.69
CA LEU A 311 4.59 10.10 1.81
C LEU A 311 6.10 9.99 1.96
N THR A 312 6.56 9.87 3.20
CA THR A 312 7.99 9.68 3.53
C THR A 312 8.13 8.77 4.76
N ARG A 313 9.34 8.27 5.00
CA ARG A 313 9.68 7.56 6.25
C ARG A 313 10.03 8.50 7.42
N SER A 314 10.19 9.79 7.15
CA SER A 314 10.68 10.80 8.09
C SER A 314 9.85 12.08 7.99
N ALA A 315 9.44 12.63 9.15
CA ALA A 315 8.77 13.92 9.22
C ALA A 315 9.64 15.07 8.66
N PHE A 316 10.96 15.02 8.86
CA PHE A 316 11.88 16.03 8.34
C PHE A 316 11.87 16.06 6.80
N LEU A 317 11.92 14.89 6.14
CA LEU A 317 11.82 14.83 4.69
C LEU A 317 10.41 15.22 4.21
N LEU A 318 9.36 14.87 4.96
CA LEU A 318 7.99 15.31 4.65
C LEU A 318 7.93 16.84 4.60
N ARG A 319 8.54 17.50 5.58
CA ARG A 319 8.63 18.95 5.72
C ARG A 319 9.53 19.60 4.68
N ALA A 320 10.69 19.00 4.34
CA ALA A 320 11.57 19.49 3.29
C ALA A 320 10.90 19.47 1.90
N VAL A 321 10.13 18.43 1.59
CA VAL A 321 9.30 18.39 0.36
C VAL A 321 8.22 19.49 0.39
N GLY A 322 7.68 19.79 1.57
CA GLY A 322 6.74 20.90 1.76
C GLY A 322 7.33 22.27 1.44
N ASP A 323 8.62 22.51 1.73
CA ASP A 323 9.29 23.76 1.35
C ASP A 323 9.35 23.95 -0.16
N VAL A 324 9.42 22.85 -0.92
CA VAL A 324 9.48 22.85 -2.38
C VAL A 324 8.11 22.99 -3.02
N LEU A 325 7.12 22.25 -2.51
CA LEU A 325 5.82 22.11 -3.20
C LEU A 325 4.76 23.12 -2.76
N LEU A 326 4.79 23.59 -1.51
CA LEU A 326 3.77 24.50 -0.98
C LEU A 326 4.11 25.96 -1.29
N PRO A 327 3.13 26.87 -1.14
CA PRO A 327 3.16 28.33 -0.94
C PRO A 327 4.50 29.04 -0.71
N ASP A 328 4.55 30.35 -0.52
CA ASP A 328 5.25 30.85 0.68
C ASP A 328 4.16 31.41 1.58
N GLN A 329 4.13 30.96 2.83
CA GLN A 329 3.00 31.19 3.74
C GLN A 329 3.54 31.37 5.15
N ALA A 330 3.02 32.39 5.83
CA ALA A 330 3.33 32.62 7.23
C ALA A 330 2.84 31.44 8.07
N THR A 331 3.71 31.00 8.98
CA THR A 331 3.41 30.01 10.01
C THR A 331 3.16 30.68 11.36
N GLY A 332 2.66 29.93 12.33
CA GLY A 332 2.37 30.41 13.68
C GLY A 332 0.87 30.56 13.99
N GLY A 333 0.02 29.80 13.31
CA GLY A 333 -1.39 29.67 13.72
C GLY A 333 -1.53 28.92 15.05
N ASP A 334 -2.75 28.88 15.60
CA ASP A 334 -3.04 28.20 16.87
C ASP A 334 -2.71 26.69 16.79
N GLU A 335 -1.87 26.20 17.70
CA GLU A 335 -1.44 24.80 17.77
C GLU A 335 -2.24 23.98 18.78
N THR A 336 -3.33 24.55 19.33
CA THR A 336 -4.22 23.84 20.24
C THR A 336 -4.77 22.58 19.56
N LEU A 337 -4.41 21.42 20.12
CA LEU A 337 -4.93 20.13 19.70
C LEU A 337 -6.32 19.91 20.27
N VAL A 338 -7.26 19.58 19.39
CA VAL A 338 -8.65 19.26 19.73
C VAL A 338 -8.94 17.81 19.38
N VAL A 339 -9.38 17.04 20.35
CA VAL A 339 -9.80 15.65 20.20
C VAL A 339 -11.31 15.61 20.18
N VAL A 340 -11.86 14.96 19.16
CA VAL A 340 -13.32 14.78 19.01
C VAL A 340 -13.65 13.32 19.30
N PRO A 341 -14.23 12.99 20.48
CA PRO A 341 -14.50 11.61 20.89
C PRO A 341 -15.35 10.84 19.88
N GLU A 342 -16.29 11.51 19.21
CA GLU A 342 -17.14 10.89 18.19
C GLU A 342 -16.36 10.44 16.96
N LEU A 343 -15.31 11.18 16.55
CA LEU A 343 -14.43 10.78 15.45
C LEU A 343 -13.51 9.64 15.88
N LEU A 344 -12.96 9.72 17.09
CA LEU A 344 -12.13 8.65 17.65
C LEU A 344 -12.91 7.35 17.82
N GLY A 345 -14.21 7.44 18.17
CA GLY A 345 -15.13 6.32 18.28
C GLY A 345 -15.46 5.62 16.96
N LEU A 346 -15.09 6.19 15.81
CA LEU A 346 -15.20 5.51 14.50
C LEU A 346 -14.08 4.50 14.25
N ALA A 347 -13.00 4.55 15.03
CA ALA A 347 -11.90 3.60 14.92
C ALA A 347 -12.15 2.31 15.72
N ALA A 348 -11.54 1.22 15.25
CA ALA A 348 -11.43 -0.03 15.98
C ALA A 348 -10.74 0.20 17.33
N PRO A 349 -11.06 -0.61 18.36
CA PRO A 349 -10.58 -0.38 19.72
C PRO A 349 -9.05 -0.25 19.84
N ASP A 350 -8.28 -1.07 19.14
CA ASP A 350 -6.81 -1.07 19.19
C ASP A 350 -6.19 0.16 18.54
N VAL A 351 -6.80 0.69 17.48
CA VAL A 351 -6.42 1.96 16.86
C VAL A 351 -6.79 3.13 17.76
N ALA A 352 -8.00 3.13 18.31
CA ALA A 352 -8.46 4.20 19.21
C ALA A 352 -7.59 4.27 20.47
N GLU A 353 -7.22 3.13 21.05
CA GLU A 353 -6.30 3.04 22.20
C GLU A 353 -4.91 3.60 21.86
N ALA A 354 -4.32 3.20 20.72
CA ALA A 354 -3.04 3.72 20.29
C ALA A 354 -3.02 5.25 20.13
N ILE A 355 -4.11 5.82 19.60
CA ILE A 355 -4.25 7.27 19.46
C ILE A 355 -4.46 7.92 20.83
N ARG A 356 -5.28 7.34 21.73
CA ARG A 356 -5.45 7.87 23.10
C ARG A 356 -4.13 7.94 23.86
N ALA A 357 -3.29 6.92 23.72
CA ALA A 357 -1.97 6.89 24.33
C ALA A 357 -1.01 7.94 23.75
N TRP A 358 -1.24 8.39 22.51
CA TRP A 358 -0.41 9.39 21.83
C TRP A 358 -0.83 10.83 22.13
N ILE A 359 -2.11 11.08 22.44
CA ILE A 359 -2.63 12.44 22.68
C ILE A 359 -1.79 13.11 23.80
N PRO A 360 -1.12 14.24 23.52
CA PRO A 360 -0.28 14.89 24.52
C PRO A 360 -1.11 15.57 25.61
N GLU A 361 -0.48 15.78 26.77
CA GLU A 361 -1.07 16.57 27.85
C GLU A 361 -1.42 17.99 27.35
N GLY A 362 -2.61 18.48 27.71
CA GLY A 362 -3.09 19.80 27.30
C GLY A 362 -3.96 19.81 26.04
N ALA A 363 -4.11 18.68 25.33
CA ALA A 363 -5.12 18.55 24.30
C ALA A 363 -6.54 18.76 24.88
N ARG A 364 -7.39 19.47 24.14
CA ARG A 364 -8.76 19.77 24.54
C ARG A 364 -9.73 18.76 23.95
N GLU A 365 -10.70 18.33 24.73
CA GLU A 365 -11.80 17.50 24.23
C GLU A 365 -12.96 18.39 23.81
N GLU A 366 -13.50 18.15 22.61
CA GLU A 366 -14.68 18.85 22.10
C GLU A 366 -15.68 17.89 21.46
N HIS A 367 -16.96 18.10 21.73
CA HIS A 367 -18.04 17.34 21.13
C HIS A 367 -18.57 18.03 19.89
N TRP A 368 -18.60 17.30 18.77
CA TRP A 368 -19.07 17.83 17.50
C TRP A 368 -20.43 17.25 17.12
N PRO A 369 -21.32 18.05 16.50
CA PRO A 369 -22.66 17.59 16.12
C PRO A 369 -22.63 16.72 14.85
N LEU A 370 -21.99 15.55 14.90
CA LEU A 370 -21.75 14.66 13.76
C LEU A 370 -22.97 13.82 13.33
N HIS A 371 -24.17 14.14 13.81
CA HIS A 371 -25.41 13.46 13.43
C HIS A 371 -25.71 13.50 11.92
N ARG A 372 -25.12 14.46 11.18
CA ARG A 372 -25.25 14.60 9.71
C ARG A 372 -24.07 14.02 8.93
N LEU A 373 -23.11 13.38 9.59
CA LEU A 373 -21.90 12.91 8.92
C LEU A 373 -22.19 11.95 7.76
N ASP A 374 -23.21 11.10 7.90
CA ASP A 374 -23.64 10.19 6.83
C ASP A 374 -24.24 10.93 5.62
N ASP A 375 -25.00 11.99 5.85
CA ASP A 375 -25.50 12.87 4.77
C ASP A 375 -24.34 13.52 4.03
N TRP A 376 -23.33 14.01 4.78
CA TRP A 376 -22.15 14.66 4.19
C TRP A 376 -21.32 13.68 3.36
N VAL A 377 -21.11 12.46 3.86
CA VAL A 377 -20.40 11.40 3.13
C VAL A 377 -21.17 10.98 1.89
N THR A 378 -22.50 10.92 1.96
CA THR A 378 -23.36 10.60 0.82
C THR A 378 -23.31 11.70 -0.23
N ALA A 379 -23.44 12.97 0.17
CA ALA A 379 -23.32 14.12 -0.72
C ALA A 379 -21.94 14.17 -1.39
N LEU A 380 -20.86 14.00 -0.62
CA LEU A 380 -19.49 13.91 -1.14
C LEU A 380 -19.37 12.77 -2.15
N ALA A 381 -19.89 11.58 -1.84
CA ALA A 381 -19.79 10.43 -2.72
C ALA A 381 -20.53 10.65 -4.06
N THR A 382 -21.71 11.25 -4.02
CA THR A 382 -22.50 11.58 -5.21
C THR A 382 -21.81 12.66 -6.04
N ASP A 383 -21.37 13.76 -5.44
CA ASP A 383 -20.68 14.82 -6.20
C ASP A 383 -19.32 14.34 -6.75
N GLN A 384 -18.53 13.61 -5.95
CA GLN A 384 -17.29 12.99 -6.44
C GLN A 384 -17.57 12.05 -7.63
N GLY A 385 -18.64 11.24 -7.56
CA GLY A 385 -19.05 10.37 -8.66
C GLY A 385 -19.42 11.17 -9.90
N ALA A 386 -20.25 12.21 -9.76
CA ALA A 386 -20.66 13.06 -10.88
C ALA A 386 -19.45 13.72 -11.56
N ARG A 387 -18.50 14.24 -10.77
CA ARG A 387 -17.25 14.84 -11.28
C ARG A 387 -16.36 13.81 -11.97
N ALA A 388 -16.23 12.61 -11.41
CA ALA A 388 -15.48 11.53 -12.05
C ALA A 388 -16.10 11.12 -13.39
N TRP A 389 -17.42 11.06 -13.47
CA TRP A 389 -18.12 10.80 -14.73
C TRP A 389 -17.99 11.96 -15.71
N GLN A 390 -17.99 13.22 -15.24
CA GLN A 390 -17.76 14.37 -16.10
C GLN A 390 -16.36 14.33 -16.75
N VAL A 391 -15.33 13.92 -16.00
CA VAL A 391 -13.95 13.82 -16.51
C VAL A 391 -13.77 12.62 -17.45
N HIS A 392 -14.24 11.44 -17.04
CA HIS A 392 -13.87 10.19 -17.70
C HIS A 392 -14.99 9.57 -18.54
N GLY A 393 -16.24 10.00 -18.34
CA GLY A 393 -17.43 9.31 -18.83
C GLY A 393 -17.52 9.20 -20.34
N GLU A 394 -17.10 10.22 -21.09
CA GLU A 394 -17.05 10.16 -22.55
C GLU A 394 -16.11 9.04 -23.05
N TRP A 395 -14.92 8.95 -22.48
CA TRP A 395 -13.93 7.93 -22.84
C TRP A 395 -14.34 6.53 -22.37
N LEU A 396 -14.95 6.47 -21.18
CA LEU A 396 -15.30 5.25 -20.46
C LEU A 396 -16.63 4.61 -20.91
N ALA A 397 -17.60 5.38 -21.39
CA ALA A 397 -18.90 4.86 -21.80
C ALA A 397 -18.83 3.64 -22.73
N PRO A 398 -17.98 3.62 -23.78
CA PRO A 398 -17.83 2.44 -24.64
C PRO A 398 -16.81 1.39 -24.12
N ARG A 399 -16.24 1.58 -22.92
CA ARG A 399 -15.11 0.78 -22.39
C ARG A 399 -15.32 0.30 -20.94
N MET A 400 -16.54 0.37 -20.42
CA MET A 400 -16.82 0.03 -19.02
C MET A 400 -16.43 -1.42 -18.67
N ASP A 401 -16.51 -2.33 -19.63
CA ASP A 401 -16.12 -3.74 -19.52
C ASP A 401 -14.61 -3.97 -19.36
N THR A 402 -13.78 -2.97 -19.67
CA THR A 402 -12.32 -3.03 -19.51
C THR A 402 -11.85 -2.74 -18.07
N LEU A 403 -12.73 -2.21 -17.22
CA LEU A 403 -12.42 -1.87 -15.84
C LEU A 403 -12.52 -3.07 -14.91
N GLY A 404 -11.75 -3.05 -13.81
CA GLY A 404 -11.94 -3.99 -12.71
C GLY A 404 -13.35 -3.85 -12.12
N ALA A 405 -13.98 -4.98 -11.75
CA ALA A 405 -15.40 -5.03 -11.33
C ALA A 405 -15.79 -3.96 -10.29
N ASP A 406 -14.92 -3.74 -9.33
CA ASP A 406 -15.08 -2.78 -8.23
C ASP A 406 -15.15 -1.32 -8.70
N VAL A 407 -14.29 -0.96 -9.65
CA VAL A 407 -14.21 0.39 -10.23
C VAL A 407 -15.27 0.57 -11.32
N ARG A 408 -15.53 -0.46 -12.11
CA ARG A 408 -16.66 -0.55 -13.04
C ARG A 408 -17.97 -0.21 -12.35
N GLN A 409 -18.30 -0.88 -11.24
CA GLN A 409 -19.53 -0.63 -10.48
C GLN A 409 -19.64 0.84 -10.03
N ARG A 410 -18.51 1.48 -9.66
CA ARG A 410 -18.49 2.89 -9.23
C ARG A 410 -18.77 3.84 -10.39
N PHE A 411 -18.21 3.59 -11.57
CA PHE A 411 -18.50 4.39 -12.76
C PHE A 411 -19.91 4.11 -13.34
N GLU A 412 -20.41 2.88 -13.25
CA GLU A 412 -21.80 2.56 -13.59
C GLU A 412 -22.82 3.24 -12.66
N ASN A 413 -22.46 3.45 -11.39
CA ASN A 413 -23.27 4.25 -10.48
C ASN A 413 -23.15 5.74 -10.81
N ALA A 414 -21.93 6.20 -11.11
CA ALA A 414 -21.65 7.59 -11.45
C ALA A 414 -22.37 8.05 -12.74
N SER A 415 -22.46 7.18 -13.75
CA SER A 415 -23.12 7.47 -15.03
C SER A 415 -24.64 7.64 -14.92
N ARG A 416 -25.24 7.19 -13.80
CA ARG A 416 -26.68 7.31 -13.53
C ARG A 416 -27.02 8.55 -12.70
N ILE A 417 -26.02 9.30 -12.24
CA ILE A 417 -26.23 10.51 -11.44
C ILE A 417 -26.79 11.60 -12.37
N THR A 418 -27.98 12.10 -12.07
CA THR A 418 -28.59 13.17 -12.86
C THR A 418 -27.96 14.54 -12.54
N PRO A 419 -28.06 15.53 -13.43
CA PRO A 419 -27.60 16.89 -13.15
C PRO A 419 -28.19 17.47 -11.86
N GLU A 420 -29.47 17.20 -11.57
CA GLU A 420 -30.17 17.67 -10.36
C GLU A 420 -29.61 16.99 -9.10
N GLN A 421 -29.36 15.68 -9.15
CA GLN A 421 -28.73 14.95 -8.05
C GLN A 421 -27.31 15.46 -7.80
N ALA A 422 -26.54 15.71 -8.86
CA ALA A 422 -25.20 16.24 -8.75
C ALA A 422 -25.21 17.65 -8.14
N GLU A 423 -26.14 18.53 -8.53
CA GLU A 423 -26.25 19.88 -7.99
C GLU A 423 -26.71 19.90 -6.52
N ALA A 424 -27.69 19.08 -6.16
CA ALA A 424 -28.12 18.94 -4.78
C ALA A 424 -27.00 18.39 -3.88
N ALA A 425 -26.25 17.41 -4.38
CA ALA A 425 -25.08 16.86 -3.69
C ALA A 425 -23.97 17.91 -3.55
N ARG A 426 -23.67 18.70 -4.60
CA ARG A 426 -22.72 19.82 -4.53
C ARG A 426 -23.10 20.84 -3.48
N THR A 427 -24.36 21.25 -3.44
CA THR A 427 -24.86 22.22 -2.46
C THR A 427 -24.67 21.68 -1.04
N THR A 428 -25.09 20.44 -0.80
CA THR A 428 -24.96 19.78 0.51
C THR A 428 -23.49 19.62 0.92
N ALA A 429 -22.61 19.23 -0.02
CA ALA A 429 -21.18 19.09 0.23
C ALA A 429 -20.50 20.45 0.52
N ALA A 430 -20.88 21.52 -0.20
CA ALA A 430 -20.38 22.85 0.04
C ALA A 430 -20.81 23.38 1.42
N ASP A 431 -22.05 23.12 1.83
CA ASP A 431 -22.57 23.46 3.16
C ASP A 431 -21.84 22.70 4.26
N ALA A 432 -21.65 21.39 4.07
CA ALA A 432 -20.85 20.56 4.97
C ALA A 432 -19.40 21.06 5.07
N GLY A 433 -18.78 21.43 3.95
CA GLY A 433 -17.43 22.00 3.92
C GLY A 433 -17.30 23.31 4.70
N ARG A 434 -18.31 24.19 4.64
CA ARG A 434 -18.36 25.41 5.48
C ARG A 434 -18.45 25.04 6.96
N MET A 435 -19.38 24.15 7.32
CA MET A 435 -19.54 23.72 8.72
C MET A 435 -18.28 23.06 9.27
N VAL A 436 -17.60 22.21 8.48
CA VAL A 436 -16.34 21.58 8.89
C VAL A 436 -15.25 22.63 9.10
N ARG A 437 -15.12 23.64 8.24
CA ARG A 437 -14.17 24.75 8.46
C ARG A 437 -14.49 25.53 9.73
N ASP A 438 -15.76 25.82 10.00
CA ASP A 438 -16.17 26.52 11.23
C ASP A 438 -15.87 25.68 12.48
N LEU A 439 -16.11 24.37 12.42
CA LEU A 439 -15.82 23.44 13.52
C LEU A 439 -14.32 23.29 13.78
N VAL A 440 -13.48 23.29 12.76
CA VAL A 440 -12.02 23.29 12.92
C VAL A 440 -11.56 24.64 13.46
N GLY A 441 -12.02 25.74 12.86
CA GLY A 441 -11.55 27.09 13.17
C GLY A 441 -10.04 27.19 12.97
N ASP A 442 -9.36 27.90 13.86
CA ASP A 442 -7.89 28.02 13.81
C ASP A 442 -7.16 26.90 14.56
N ARG A 443 -7.85 25.90 15.10
CA ARG A 443 -7.26 24.82 15.91
C ARG A 443 -6.79 23.65 15.04
N ILE A 444 -6.16 22.66 15.67
CA ILE A 444 -5.73 21.42 15.02
C ILE A 444 -6.54 20.25 15.55
N VAL A 445 -7.31 19.61 14.68
CA VAL A 445 -8.18 18.50 15.05
C VAL A 445 -7.44 17.18 14.91
N VAL A 446 -7.52 16.37 15.95
CA VAL A 446 -6.91 15.05 16.07
C VAL A 446 -7.96 13.98 15.79
N LEU A 447 -7.73 13.14 14.79
CA LEU A 447 -8.59 12.01 14.47
C LEU A 447 -7.79 10.82 13.90
N PRO A 448 -8.35 9.61 13.84
CA PRO A 448 -7.68 8.49 13.17
C PRO A 448 -7.48 8.72 11.66
N SER A 449 -6.29 8.45 11.13
CA SER A 449 -6.03 8.49 9.67
C SER A 449 -6.79 7.40 8.91
N ALA A 450 -7.02 6.26 9.57
CA ALA A 450 -7.81 5.14 9.10
C ALA A 450 -8.56 4.49 10.28
N PRO A 451 -9.71 3.84 10.05
CA PRO A 451 -10.52 3.30 11.14
C PRO A 451 -9.96 2.01 11.72
N THR A 452 -9.09 1.31 11.01
CA THR A 452 -8.52 0.03 11.42
C THR A 452 -7.02 0.02 11.14
N VAL A 453 -6.30 -0.98 11.63
CA VAL A 453 -5.03 -1.40 11.01
C VAL A 453 -5.28 -1.86 9.57
N ALA A 454 -4.21 -2.08 8.80
CA ALA A 454 -4.31 -2.59 7.43
C ALA A 454 -5.22 -3.84 7.36
N PRO A 455 -6.35 -3.81 6.63
CA PRO A 455 -7.27 -4.95 6.54
C PRO A 455 -6.68 -6.08 5.71
N HIS A 456 -7.16 -7.30 5.92
CA HIS A 456 -6.88 -8.41 5.00
C HIS A 456 -7.65 -8.22 3.68
N PRO A 457 -7.18 -8.82 2.57
CA PRO A 457 -7.96 -8.88 1.34
C PRO A 457 -9.37 -9.42 1.59
N GLY A 458 -10.40 -8.74 1.05
CA GLY A 458 -11.81 -9.11 1.23
C GLY A 458 -12.52 -8.41 2.40
N GLU A 459 -11.80 -7.83 3.36
CA GLU A 459 -12.44 -7.06 4.44
C GLU A 459 -12.89 -5.68 3.97
N HIS A 460 -14.12 -5.27 4.32
CA HIS A 460 -14.74 -4.03 3.85
C HIS A 460 -14.74 -2.93 4.92
N VAL A 461 -13.77 -2.01 4.84
CA VAL A 461 -13.65 -0.86 5.78
C VAL A 461 -13.88 0.51 5.13
N ARG A 462 -14.22 0.54 3.83
CA ARG A 462 -14.28 1.76 3.01
C ARG A 462 -15.32 2.78 3.51
N GLY A 463 -16.47 2.33 3.99
CA GLY A 463 -17.53 3.21 4.49
C GLY A 463 -17.07 4.04 5.69
N THR A 464 -16.57 3.35 6.73
CA THR A 464 -16.01 3.99 7.94
C THR A 464 -14.79 4.84 7.62
N THR A 465 -13.92 4.38 6.70
CA THR A 465 -12.77 5.17 6.23
C THR A 465 -13.23 6.51 5.67
N ARG A 466 -14.27 6.52 4.84
CA ARG A 466 -14.82 7.75 4.25
C ARG A 466 -15.41 8.71 5.29
N ARG A 467 -16.02 8.20 6.37
CA ARG A 467 -16.52 9.05 7.46
C ARG A 467 -15.40 9.86 8.13
N LEU A 468 -14.23 9.26 8.31
CA LEU A 468 -13.05 9.95 8.85
C LEU A 468 -12.42 10.89 7.81
N THR A 469 -12.22 10.40 6.59
CA THR A 469 -11.43 11.14 5.60
C THR A 469 -12.18 12.31 4.96
N SER A 470 -13.52 12.29 4.99
CA SER A 470 -14.39 13.27 4.31
C SER A 470 -14.24 14.68 4.85
N LEU A 471 -13.91 14.86 6.13
CA LEU A 471 -13.76 16.18 6.75
C LEU A 471 -12.75 17.03 5.98
N ALA A 472 -11.53 16.50 5.80
CA ALA A 472 -10.48 17.21 5.08
C ALA A 472 -10.82 17.42 3.59
N THR A 473 -11.51 16.46 2.96
CA THR A 473 -11.95 16.58 1.57
C THR A 473 -13.00 17.68 1.40
N LEU A 474 -14.05 17.68 2.21
CA LEU A 474 -15.17 18.64 2.15
C LEU A 474 -14.72 20.05 2.50
N GLY A 475 -13.91 20.18 3.56
CA GLY A 475 -13.39 21.47 4.00
C GLY A 475 -12.29 22.03 3.10
N GLY A 476 -11.69 21.20 2.24
CA GLY A 476 -10.48 21.54 1.48
C GLY A 476 -9.25 21.69 2.38
N LEU A 477 -9.21 20.95 3.48
CA LEU A 477 -8.26 21.12 4.57
C LEU A 477 -6.96 20.34 4.34
N PRO A 478 -5.82 20.86 4.80
CA PRO A 478 -4.60 20.09 4.90
C PRO A 478 -4.73 19.09 6.06
N ALA A 479 -4.11 17.93 5.88
CA ALA A 479 -4.16 16.84 6.85
C ALA A 479 -2.87 16.01 6.84
N VAL A 480 -2.17 15.95 7.96
CA VAL A 480 -0.91 15.21 8.13
C VAL A 480 -1.14 13.95 8.97
N SER A 481 -0.73 12.81 8.45
CA SER A 481 -0.75 11.51 9.10
C SER A 481 0.61 11.23 9.74
N LEU A 482 0.64 10.97 11.04
CA LEU A 482 1.84 10.58 11.80
C LEU A 482 1.73 9.09 12.18
N PRO A 483 2.74 8.27 11.86
CA PRO A 483 2.68 6.83 12.09
C PRO A 483 2.75 6.50 13.58
N LEU A 484 1.88 5.59 14.01
CA LEU A 484 1.83 4.99 15.34
C LEU A 484 1.83 3.46 15.21
N ARG A 485 1.84 2.77 16.35
CA ARG A 485 1.63 1.32 16.41
C ARG A 485 0.57 0.97 17.44
N THR A 486 -0.22 -0.05 17.14
CA THR A 486 -1.11 -0.66 18.14
C THR A 486 -0.29 -1.46 19.16
N ALA A 487 -0.90 -1.89 20.26
CA ALA A 487 -0.28 -2.77 21.24
C ALA A 487 0.24 -4.10 20.63
N ARG A 488 -0.35 -4.54 19.52
CA ARG A 488 0.08 -5.72 18.74
C ARG A 488 1.20 -5.42 17.74
N GLY A 489 1.74 -4.20 17.75
CA GLY A 489 2.83 -3.77 16.88
C GLY A 489 2.40 -3.48 15.44
N LEU A 490 1.11 -3.57 15.08
CA LEU A 490 0.64 -3.26 13.73
C LEU A 490 0.62 -1.75 13.47
N PRO A 491 0.96 -1.29 12.25
CA PRO A 491 0.89 0.13 11.90
C PRO A 491 -0.53 0.70 12.01
N THR A 492 -0.61 1.90 12.56
CA THR A 492 -1.77 2.80 12.49
C THR A 492 -1.25 4.24 12.40
N ALA A 493 -2.12 5.25 12.39
CA ALA A 493 -1.70 6.63 12.44
C ALA A 493 -2.74 7.58 13.03
N VAL A 494 -2.24 8.62 13.66
CA VAL A 494 -3.02 9.80 14.01
C VAL A 494 -2.97 10.81 12.86
N CYS A 495 -4.10 11.44 12.58
CA CYS A 495 -4.26 12.49 11.57
C CYS A 495 -4.48 13.83 12.28
N LEU A 496 -3.67 14.82 11.92
CA LEU A 496 -3.82 16.21 12.32
C LEU A 496 -4.43 17.01 11.18
N VAL A 497 -5.53 17.71 11.42
CA VAL A 497 -6.26 18.49 10.41
C VAL A 497 -6.38 19.93 10.87
N ALA A 498 -6.00 20.87 10.02
CA ALA A 498 -6.02 22.31 10.33
C ALA A 498 -6.86 23.09 9.31
N ALA A 499 -7.00 24.40 9.49
CA ALA A 499 -7.64 25.28 8.53
C ALA A 499 -6.92 25.28 7.15
N PRO A 500 -7.62 25.63 6.05
CA PRO A 500 -6.97 25.81 4.75
C PRO A 500 -5.78 26.78 4.82
N GLY A 501 -4.68 26.44 4.16
CA GLY A 501 -3.45 27.24 4.13
C GLY A 501 -2.53 27.04 5.33
N ARG A 502 -2.89 26.18 6.29
CA ARG A 502 -2.04 25.82 7.45
C ARG A 502 -1.19 24.57 7.19
N ASP A 503 -0.89 24.27 5.94
CA ASP A 503 -0.10 23.11 5.52
C ASP A 503 1.27 23.09 6.19
N ARG A 504 1.97 24.22 6.18
CA ARG A 504 3.29 24.36 6.80
C ARG A 504 3.25 24.22 8.31
N ASP A 505 2.24 24.80 8.98
CA ASP A 505 2.06 24.63 10.42
C ASP A 505 1.95 23.15 10.80
N LEU A 506 1.19 22.36 10.03
CA LEU A 506 1.07 20.92 10.27
C LEU A 506 2.38 20.16 10.04
N LEU A 507 3.17 20.54 9.03
CA LEU A 507 4.48 19.91 8.76
C LEU A 507 5.51 20.26 9.84
N ASP A 508 5.53 21.52 10.30
CA ASP A 508 6.39 21.98 11.40
C ASP A 508 6.02 21.25 12.70
N LEU A 509 4.73 21.16 13.01
CA LEU A 509 4.25 20.44 14.18
C LEU A 509 4.56 18.94 14.10
N ALA A 510 4.36 18.31 12.94
CA ALA A 510 4.68 16.90 12.76
C ALA A 510 6.18 16.61 12.97
N THR A 511 7.05 17.55 12.58
CA THR A 511 8.50 17.46 12.83
C THR A 511 8.79 17.49 14.32
N ARG A 512 8.28 18.48 15.05
CA ARG A 512 8.47 18.61 16.51
C ARG A 512 7.91 17.40 17.29
N LEU A 513 6.71 16.92 16.93
CA LEU A 513 6.09 15.76 17.59
C LEU A 513 6.82 14.46 17.29
N SER A 514 7.59 14.38 16.20
CA SER A 514 8.42 13.22 15.88
C SER A 514 9.72 13.20 16.68
N GLU A 515 10.25 14.35 17.08
CA GLU A 515 11.45 14.44 17.94
C GLU A 515 11.16 14.02 19.38
N VAL A 516 9.96 14.29 19.88
CA VAL A 516 9.56 13.98 21.28
C VAL A 516 9.25 12.48 21.47
N ASN A 517 8.90 11.78 20.40
CA ASN A 517 8.49 10.37 20.41
C ASN A 517 9.54 9.40 19.84
N ALA A 518 10.74 9.90 19.48
CA ALA A 518 11.90 9.10 19.06
C ALA A 518 12.80 8.81 20.26
#